data_AF-X8GW98-F1
#
_entry.id   AF-X8GW98-F1
#
_cell.length_a   1.000
_cell.length_b   1.000
_cell.length_c   1.000
_cell.angle_alpha   90.00
_cell.angle_beta   90.00
_cell.angle_gamma   90.00
#
_symmetry.space_group_name_H-M   'P 1'
#
loop_
_entity.id
_entity.type
_entity.pdbx_description
1 polymer ?
#
loop_
_entity_poly.entity_id
_entity_poly.type
_entity_poly.pdbx_seq_one_letter_code
_entity_poly.pdbx_strand_id
1 'polypeptide(L)'
;MLFSNFGKKNYFVEEDFIELKDSVKELIDVIERYKDMRKDSDEYIVELKKFLKEINLVLEEKNLTKKELINLHYLGESYFDSRIDNSIYSYYVYDKNNLEKTHQANDEIGITKKRFGKILYKITEKVMYHMI
;
A
#
# COMPACT_ATOMS: atom_id res chain seq x y z
N MET A 1 10.06 -24.87 -13.65
CA MET A 1 8.70 -25.44 -13.49
C MET A 1 8.17 -25.00 -12.12
N LEU A 2 6.87 -24.69 -12.04
CA LEU A 2 5.97 -24.76 -10.86
C LEU A 2 5.03 -23.52 -10.79
N PHE A 3 4.06 -23.42 -11.69
CA PHE A 3 2.90 -22.53 -11.49
C PHE A 3 1.59 -23.17 -12.00
N SER A 4 1.53 -24.50 -12.01
CA SER A 4 0.53 -25.27 -12.75
C SER A 4 -0.74 -25.60 -11.97
N ASN A 5 -0.80 -25.39 -10.65
CA ASN A 5 -1.93 -25.82 -9.81
C ASN A 5 -2.58 -24.66 -9.03
N PHE A 6 -2.89 -23.55 -9.70
CA PHE A 6 -3.88 -22.62 -9.15
C PHE A 6 -5.26 -23.26 -9.25
N GLY A 7 -5.65 -24.04 -8.23
CA GLY A 7 -7.05 -24.42 -8.05
C GLY A 7 -7.90 -23.14 -7.96
N LYS A 8 -9.15 -23.21 -8.45
CA LYS A 8 -10.16 -22.13 -8.39
C LYS A 8 -10.56 -21.78 -6.96
N LYS A 9 -9.63 -21.32 -6.12
CA LYS A 9 -9.91 -20.78 -4.79
C LYS A 9 -10.02 -19.27 -4.91
N ASN A 10 -11.18 -18.74 -4.54
CA ASN A 10 -11.33 -17.30 -4.36
C ASN A 10 -10.68 -16.93 -3.02
N TYR A 11 -9.63 -16.12 -3.06
CA TYR A 11 -8.89 -15.66 -1.88
C TYR A 11 -9.42 -14.32 -1.35
N PHE A 12 -10.49 -13.81 -1.95
CA PHE A 12 -11.10 -12.56 -1.58
C PHE A 12 -11.81 -12.68 -0.22
N VAL A 13 -11.40 -11.81 0.71
CA VAL A 13 -12.08 -11.57 1.97
C VAL A 13 -12.49 -10.10 1.98
N GLU A 14 -13.78 -9.83 1.81
CA GLU A 14 -14.32 -8.47 1.61
C GLU A 14 -13.88 -7.51 2.71
N GLU A 15 -13.93 -7.94 3.97
CA GLU A 15 -13.51 -7.13 5.13
C GLU A 15 -12.03 -6.72 5.07
N ASP A 16 -11.14 -7.63 4.66
CA ASP A 16 -9.71 -7.33 4.55
C ASP A 16 -9.46 -6.28 3.44
N PHE A 17 -10.15 -6.38 2.32
CA PHE A 17 -10.02 -5.41 1.22
C PHE A 17 -10.66 -4.06 1.54
N ILE A 18 -11.73 -4.02 2.34
CA ILE A 18 -12.26 -2.77 2.89
C ILE A 18 -11.24 -2.12 3.83
N GLU A 19 -10.64 -2.90 4.74
CA GLU A 19 -9.59 -2.43 5.65
C GLU A 19 -8.39 -1.87 4.86
N LEU A 20 -7.98 -2.58 3.80
CA LEU A 20 -6.91 -2.14 2.90
C LEU A 20 -7.26 -0.82 2.20
N LYS A 21 -8.46 -0.73 1.60
CA LYS A 21 -8.96 0.48 0.93
C LYS A 21 -8.92 1.70 1.86
N ASP A 22 -9.41 1.54 3.08
CA ASP A 22 -9.50 2.63 4.04
C ASP A 22 -8.10 3.06 4.52
N SER A 23 -7.17 2.12 4.71
CA SER A 23 -5.79 2.44 5.05
C SER A 23 -5.02 3.17 3.94
N VAL A 24 -5.30 2.87 2.66
CA VAL A 24 -4.72 3.59 1.52
C VAL A 24 -5.24 5.02 1.46
N LYS A 25 -6.55 5.23 1.71
CA LYS A 25 -7.13 6.57 1.79
C LYS A 25 -6.51 7.38 2.92
N GLU A 26 -6.39 6.80 4.11
CA GLU A 26 -5.74 7.44 5.27
C GLU A 26 -4.30 7.87 4.93
N LEU A 27 -3.54 7.02 4.23
CA LEU A 27 -2.18 7.34 3.82
C LEU A 27 -2.10 8.47 2.80
N ILE A 28 -3.00 8.48 1.80
CA ILE A 28 -3.12 9.59 0.83
C ILE A 28 -3.42 10.90 1.57
N ASP A 29 -4.42 10.89 2.46
CA ASP A 29 -4.84 12.09 3.19
C ASP A 29 -3.73 12.68 4.06
N VAL A 30 -2.96 11.83 4.75
CA VAL A 30 -1.82 12.26 5.57
C VAL A 30 -0.70 12.85 4.71
N ILE A 31 -0.40 12.23 3.56
CA ILE A 31 0.62 12.74 2.63
C ILE A 31 0.19 14.08 2.02
N GLU A 32 -1.05 14.19 1.56
CA GLU A 32 -1.60 15.41 0.97
C GLU A 32 -1.61 16.56 1.99
N ARG A 33 -1.83 16.29 3.28
CA ARG A 33 -1.76 17.30 4.35
C ARG A 33 -0.37 17.95 4.47
N TYR A 34 0.69 17.21 4.17
CA TYR A 34 2.08 17.67 4.30
C TYR A 34 2.77 17.94 2.96
N LYS A 35 2.02 17.99 1.86
CA LYS A 35 2.55 18.16 0.48
C LYS A 35 3.39 19.43 0.27
N ASP A 36 3.16 20.48 1.05
CA ASP A 36 3.88 21.75 0.94
C ASP A 36 5.28 21.72 1.58
N MET A 37 5.65 20.61 2.24
CA MET A 37 6.99 20.39 2.78
C MET A 37 7.98 19.96 1.68
N ARG A 38 9.29 19.99 1.95
CA ARG A 38 10.35 19.65 0.98
C ARG A 38 10.42 18.15 0.67
N LYS A 39 9.42 17.61 -0.03
CA LYS A 39 9.44 16.32 -0.72
C LYS A 39 8.34 16.33 -1.78
N ASP A 40 8.71 16.01 -3.02
CA ASP A 40 7.70 15.80 -4.06
C ASP A 40 6.86 14.57 -3.70
N SER A 41 5.56 14.79 -3.46
CA SER A 41 4.57 13.78 -3.12
C SER A 41 3.74 13.33 -4.32
N ASP A 42 3.82 14.01 -5.45
CA ASP A 42 2.87 13.84 -6.55
C ASP A 42 2.95 12.42 -7.13
N GLU A 43 4.15 11.89 -7.31
CA GLU A 43 4.36 10.52 -7.77
C GLU A 43 3.76 9.49 -6.79
N TYR A 44 4.00 9.65 -5.48
CA TYR A 44 3.48 8.76 -4.45
C TYR A 44 1.95 8.78 -4.39
N ILE A 45 1.35 9.95 -4.47
CA ILE A 45 -0.11 10.12 -4.46
C ILE A 45 -0.73 9.48 -5.71
N VAL A 46 -0.11 9.64 -6.89
CA VAL A 46 -0.58 9.03 -8.14
C VAL A 46 -0.55 7.51 -8.03
N GLU A 47 0.55 6.93 -7.53
CA GLU A 47 0.68 5.48 -7.35
C GLU A 47 -0.32 4.93 -6.33
N LEU A 48 -0.49 5.58 -5.18
CA LEU A 48 -1.50 5.19 -4.18
C LEU A 48 -2.92 5.28 -4.73
N LYS A 49 -3.24 6.29 -5.57
CA LYS A 49 -4.54 6.42 -6.23
C LYS A 49 -4.76 5.33 -7.29
N LYS A 50 -3.73 4.90 -8.02
CA LYS A 50 -3.81 3.74 -8.93
C LYS A 50 -4.10 2.47 -8.14
N PHE A 51 -3.37 2.24 -7.06
CA PHE A 51 -3.57 1.10 -6.18
C PHE A 51 -4.98 1.06 -5.59
N LEU A 52 -5.50 2.21 -5.14
CA LEU A 52 -6.88 2.33 -4.66
C LEU A 52 -7.93 1.95 -5.71
N LYS A 53 -7.69 2.28 -6.99
CA LYS A 53 -8.56 1.85 -8.10
C LYS A 53 -8.56 0.34 -8.26
N GLU A 54 -7.40 -0.30 -8.20
CA GLU A 54 -7.29 -1.77 -8.27
C GLU A 54 -8.04 -2.44 -7.11
N ILE A 55 -7.91 -1.92 -5.88
CA ILE A 55 -8.67 -2.43 -4.72
C ILE A 55 -10.18 -2.32 -4.94
N ASN A 56 -10.65 -1.18 -5.46
CA ASN A 56 -12.08 -0.98 -5.73
C ASN A 56 -12.60 -1.97 -6.78
N LEU A 57 -11.83 -2.25 -7.84
CA LEU A 57 -12.20 -3.26 -8.83
C LEU A 57 -12.32 -4.66 -8.20
N VAL A 58 -11.36 -5.05 -7.36
CA VAL A 58 -11.42 -6.34 -6.63
C VAL A 58 -12.65 -6.41 -5.71
N LEU A 59 -13.00 -5.32 -5.03
CA LEU A 59 -14.21 -5.23 -4.19
C LEU A 59 -15.50 -5.34 -5.02
N GLU A 60 -15.54 -4.75 -6.21
CA GLU A 60 -16.69 -4.81 -7.13
C GLU A 60 -16.86 -6.21 -7.73
N GLU A 61 -15.77 -6.83 -8.20
CA GLU A 61 -15.78 -8.15 -8.82
C GLU A 61 -15.93 -9.28 -7.77
N LYS A 62 -15.66 -8.99 -6.49
CA LYS A 62 -15.62 -9.94 -5.37
C LYS A 62 -14.76 -11.17 -5.67
N ASN A 63 -13.73 -10.97 -6.46
CA ASN A 63 -12.86 -12.02 -6.97
C ASN A 63 -11.45 -11.48 -7.15
N LEU A 64 -10.46 -12.36 -7.00
CA LEU A 64 -9.06 -12.06 -7.30
C LEU A 64 -8.62 -12.90 -8.48
N THR A 65 -8.35 -12.25 -9.60
CA THR A 65 -7.67 -12.90 -10.72
C THR A 65 -6.23 -13.23 -10.35
N LYS A 66 -5.65 -14.23 -11.04
CA LYS A 66 -4.23 -14.57 -10.87
C LYS A 66 -3.31 -13.37 -11.09
N LYS A 67 -3.68 -12.46 -11.99
CA LYS A 67 -2.93 -11.23 -12.27
C LYS A 67 -2.97 -10.28 -11.06
N GLU A 68 -4.14 -10.07 -10.46
CA GLU A 68 -4.28 -9.21 -9.27
C GLU A 68 -3.56 -9.79 -8.06
N LEU A 69 -3.53 -11.12 -7.89
CA LEU A 69 -2.73 -11.77 -6.84
C LEU A 69 -1.23 -11.51 -7.00
N ILE A 70 -0.71 -11.66 -8.23
CA ILE A 70 0.70 -11.38 -8.53
C ILE A 70 1.01 -9.89 -8.34
N ASN A 71 0.11 -9.02 -8.78
CA ASN A 71 0.25 -7.58 -8.60
C ASN A 71 0.25 -7.21 -7.11
N LEU A 72 -0.70 -7.70 -6.30
CA LEU A 72 -0.74 -7.45 -4.85
C LEU A 72 0.54 -7.93 -4.15
N HIS A 73 1.07 -9.08 -4.54
CA HIS A 73 2.33 -9.59 -4.02
C HIS A 73 3.51 -8.69 -4.39
N TYR A 74 3.66 -8.35 -5.67
CA TYR A 74 4.70 -7.44 -6.16
C TYR A 74 4.59 -6.05 -5.54
N LEU A 75 3.37 -5.54 -5.34
CA LEU A 75 3.10 -4.26 -4.69
C LEU A 75 3.47 -4.33 -3.20
N GLY A 76 3.14 -5.43 -2.51
CA GLY A 76 3.57 -5.66 -1.13
C GLY A 76 5.08 -5.66 -0.95
N GLU A 77 5.81 -6.31 -1.87
CA GLU A 77 7.26 -6.29 -1.87
C GLU A 77 7.80 -4.89 -2.23
N SER A 78 7.31 -4.28 -3.30
CA SER A 78 7.89 -3.04 -3.83
C SER A 78 7.56 -1.77 -3.04
N TYR A 79 6.32 -1.63 -2.53
CA TYR A 79 5.93 -0.45 -1.75
C TYR A 79 6.74 -0.33 -0.44
N PHE A 80 7.06 -1.46 0.18
CA PHE A 80 7.76 -1.51 1.47
C PHE A 80 9.24 -1.87 1.37
N ASP A 81 9.77 -2.11 0.17
CA ASP A 81 11.21 -2.34 0.01
C ASP A 81 11.97 -1.02 0.14
N SER A 82 12.66 -0.87 1.27
CA SER A 82 13.53 0.27 1.54
C SER A 82 14.69 0.42 0.53
N ARG A 83 14.97 -0.62 -0.26
CA ARG A 83 16.03 -0.65 -1.29
C ARG A 83 15.55 -0.14 -2.65
N ILE A 84 14.25 0.09 -2.81
CA ILE A 84 13.68 0.66 -4.03
C ILE A 84 13.59 2.18 -3.86
N ASP A 85 14.21 2.90 -4.80
CA ASP A 85 14.06 4.35 -4.92
C ASP A 85 12.59 4.70 -5.08
N ASN A 86 12.13 5.67 -4.30
CA ASN A 86 10.72 6.10 -4.22
C ASN A 86 9.74 5.10 -3.59
N SER A 87 10.21 4.13 -2.80
CA SER A 87 9.32 3.34 -1.94
C SER A 87 8.59 4.22 -0.92
N ILE A 88 7.32 3.89 -0.61
CA ILE A 88 6.59 4.62 0.44
C ILE A 88 7.28 4.49 1.79
N TYR A 89 7.99 3.37 2.02
CA TYR A 89 8.84 3.19 3.18
C TYR A 89 9.81 4.37 3.37
N SER A 90 10.48 4.78 2.30
CA SER A 90 11.45 5.88 2.29
C SER A 90 10.82 7.29 2.26
N TYR A 91 9.49 7.41 2.12
CA TYR A 91 8.82 8.71 2.08
C TYR A 91 8.97 9.45 3.42
N TYR A 92 9.60 10.62 3.35
CA TYR A 92 9.92 11.50 4.46
C TYR A 92 9.80 12.95 3.99
N VAL A 93 9.21 13.81 4.82
CA VAL A 93 8.99 15.22 4.54
C VAL A 93 9.88 16.09 5.39
N TYR A 94 10.26 17.28 4.90
CA TYR A 94 11.17 18.17 5.64
C TYR A 94 10.75 19.64 5.53
N ASP A 95 10.64 20.34 6.64
CA ASP A 95 10.45 21.79 6.69
C ASP A 95 11.73 22.44 7.24
N LYS A 96 12.46 23.14 6.36
CA LYS A 96 13.75 23.77 6.69
C LYS A 96 13.65 24.82 7.81
N ASN A 97 12.45 25.37 8.04
CA ASN A 97 12.22 26.44 8.99
C ASN A 97 11.58 25.93 10.30
N ASN A 98 11.09 24.69 10.32
CA ASN A 98 10.37 24.15 11.46
C ASN A 98 10.64 22.65 11.65
N LEU A 99 11.62 22.35 12.50
CA LEU A 99 12.03 20.98 12.82
C LEU A 99 10.97 20.24 13.65
N GLU A 100 10.25 20.93 14.53
CA GLU A 100 9.18 20.32 15.33
C GLU A 100 8.03 19.82 14.43
N LYS A 101 7.59 20.67 13.49
CA LYS A 101 6.61 20.29 12.46
C LYS A 101 7.12 19.12 11.60
N THR A 102 8.42 19.11 11.30
CA THR A 102 9.05 17.99 10.58
C THR A 102 8.90 16.68 11.35
N HIS A 103 9.21 16.67 12.65
CA HIS A 103 9.06 15.46 13.46
C HIS A 103 7.60 15.01 13.55
N GLN A 104 6.68 15.93 13.86
CA GLN A 104 5.25 15.62 13.95
C GLN A 104 4.69 15.03 12.66
N ALA A 105 5.02 15.63 11.51
CA ALA A 105 4.56 15.13 10.21
C ALA A 105 5.09 13.73 9.93
N ASN A 106 6.38 13.47 10.17
CA ASN A 106 6.98 12.17 9.91
C ASN A 106 6.55 11.09 10.91
N ASP A 107 6.22 11.46 12.15
CA ASP A 107 5.61 10.55 13.12
C ASP A 107 4.23 10.09 12.64
N GLU A 108 3.38 11.03 12.21
CA GLU A 108 2.05 10.71 11.68
C GLU A 108 2.15 9.84 10.41
N ILE A 109 2.97 10.26 9.44
CA ILE A 109 3.24 9.49 8.21
C ILE A 109 3.77 8.09 8.57
N GLY A 110 4.71 7.99 9.51
CA GLY A 110 5.31 6.73 9.95
C GLY A 110 4.29 5.75 10.54
N ILE A 111 3.39 6.25 11.39
CA ILE A 111 2.30 5.45 11.98
C ILE A 111 1.37 4.94 10.89
N THR A 112 0.92 5.81 9.98
CA THR A 112 -0.01 5.44 8.90
C THR A 112 0.61 4.46 7.92
N LYS A 113 1.88 4.67 7.52
CA LYS A 113 2.65 3.71 6.70
C LYS A 113 2.72 2.33 7.35
N LYS A 114 3.01 2.27 8.65
CA LYS A 114 3.12 1.03 9.40
C LYS A 114 1.78 0.29 9.48
N ARG A 115 0.67 1.01 9.63
CA ARG A 115 -0.68 0.43 9.62
C ARG A 115 -1.02 -0.15 8.24
N PHE A 116 -0.84 0.65 7.18
CA PHE A 116 -1.03 0.21 5.79
C PHE A 116 -0.23 -1.06 5.49
N GLY A 117 1.05 -1.10 5.87
CA GLY A 117 1.92 -2.26 5.60
C GLY A 117 1.51 -3.53 6.32
N LYS A 118 1.01 -3.43 7.56
CA LYS A 118 0.49 -4.59 8.29
C LYS A 118 -0.73 -5.20 7.61
N ILE A 119 -1.65 -4.35 7.13
CA ILE A 119 -2.88 -4.80 6.45
C ILE A 119 -2.52 -5.44 5.11
N LEU A 120 -1.64 -4.79 4.33
CA LEU A 120 -1.16 -5.34 3.07
C LEU A 120 -0.47 -6.69 3.28
N TYR A 121 0.42 -6.80 4.27
CA TYR A 121 1.09 -8.05 4.63
C TYR A 121 0.11 -9.16 5.00
N LYS A 122 -0.89 -8.87 5.84
CA LYS A 122 -1.95 -9.84 6.22
C LYS A 122 -2.66 -10.44 4.99
N ILE A 123 -2.90 -9.62 3.96
CA ILE A 123 -3.56 -10.06 2.71
C ILE A 123 -2.59 -10.85 1.84
N THR A 124 -1.37 -10.36 1.64
CA THR A 124 -0.37 -11.02 0.79
C THR A 124 0.12 -12.34 1.39
N GLU A 125 0.25 -12.44 2.71
CA GLU A 125 0.57 -13.67 3.43
C GLU A 125 -0.49 -14.76 3.20
N LYS A 126 -1.78 -14.42 3.32
CA LYS A 126 -2.89 -15.34 3.00
C LYS A 126 -2.82 -15.81 1.55
N VAL A 127 -2.50 -14.91 0.63
CA VAL A 127 -2.33 -15.25 -0.79
C VAL A 127 -1.13 -16.21 -0.97
N MET A 128 0.02 -15.92 -0.38
CA MET A 128 1.25 -16.73 -0.50
C MET A 128 1.08 -18.14 0.07
N TYR A 129 0.56 -18.29 1.29
CA TYR A 129 0.40 -19.61 1.93
C TYR A 129 -0.53 -20.55 1.16
N HIS A 130 -1.43 -20.01 0.34
CA HIS A 130 -2.34 -20.80 -0.47
C HIS A 130 -1.93 -20.88 -1.96
N MET A 131 -0.86 -20.18 -2.35
CA MET A 131 -0.21 -20.30 -3.66
C MET A 131 0.80 -21.47 -3.72
N ILE A 132 1.28 -21.94 -2.56
CA ILE A 132 2.23 -23.07 -2.39
C ILE A 132 1.46 -24.38 -2.25
#